data_AF-A0A7Y2PEE4-F1
#
_entry.id   AF-A0A7Y2PEE4-F1
#
_cell.length_a   1.000
_cell.length_b   1.000
_cell.length_c   1.000
_cell.angle_alpha   90.00
_cell.angle_beta   90.00
_cell.angle_gamma   90.00
#
_symmetry.space_group_name_H-M   'P 1'
#
loop_
_entity.id
_entity.type
_entity.pdbx_description
1 polymer ?
#
loop_
_entity_poly.entity_id
_entity_poly.type
_entity_poly.pdbx_seq_one_letter_code
_entity_poly.pdbx_strand_id
1 'polypeptide(L)'
;MSSNDDDQLGELKDWWQRNGKPLVTGALLALVVVAGWQLWHKYQSNQSQGASMLYQQLLEATLTPDGQPDVARVADLASKLKNEYAGTAYAQFGGLFVAKVAVDNGKLDDAATELKIIVDKPANSTLGEVARQRLAQVLAAQGKVDDALKLLE
;
A
#
# COMPACT_ATOMS: atom_id res chain seq x y z
N MET A 1 46.62 -30.92 -35.76
CA MET A 1 45.70 -29.89 -35.24
C MET A 1 45.79 -29.87 -33.71
N SER A 2 46.80 -29.20 -33.12
CA SER A 2 46.94 -29.12 -31.65
C SER A 2 47.41 -27.75 -31.15
N SER A 3 47.89 -26.86 -32.02
CA SER A 3 48.39 -25.54 -31.63
C SER A 3 47.28 -24.52 -31.34
N ASN A 4 46.10 -24.68 -31.94
CA ASN A 4 44.99 -23.73 -31.73
C ASN A 4 44.32 -23.84 -30.35
N ASP A 5 44.45 -24.98 -29.66
CA ASP A 5 43.76 -25.22 -28.39
C ASP A 5 44.58 -24.67 -27.20
N ASP A 6 45.90 -24.79 -27.25
CA ASP A 6 46.80 -24.28 -26.20
C ASP A 6 46.86 -22.74 -26.17
N ASP A 7 46.86 -22.10 -27.35
CA ASP A 7 46.88 -20.64 -27.47
C ASP A 7 45.56 -20.00 -26.97
N GLN A 8 44.40 -20.61 -27.27
CA GLN A 8 43.10 -20.12 -26.81
C GLN A 8 42.91 -20.24 -25.29
N LEU A 9 43.44 -21.32 -24.68
CA LEU A 9 43.39 -21.49 -23.23
C LEU A 9 44.27 -20.48 -22.50
N GLY A 10 45.41 -20.11 -23.08
CA GLY A 10 46.28 -19.06 -22.57
C GLY A 10 45.60 -17.69 -22.54
N GLU A 11 44.97 -17.29 -23.64
CA GLU A 11 44.27 -16.00 -23.74
C GLU A 11 43.11 -15.86 -22.75
N LEU A 12 42.31 -16.93 -22.56
CA LEU A 12 41.22 -16.92 -21.59
C LEU A 12 41.72 -16.79 -20.15
N LYS A 13 42.81 -17.48 -19.81
CA LYS A 13 43.43 -17.43 -18.49
C LYS A 13 43.92 -16.03 -18.17
N ASP A 14 44.59 -15.37 -19.11
CA ASP A 14 45.08 -14.00 -18.95
C ASP A 14 43.94 -12.98 -18.84
N TRP A 15 42.89 -13.15 -19.65
CA TRP A 15 41.69 -12.33 -19.53
C TRP A 15 41.03 -12.48 -18.17
N TRP A 16 40.91 -13.71 -17.67
CA TRP A 16 40.35 -13.99 -16.34
C TRP A 16 41.20 -13.43 -15.21
N GLN A 17 42.53 -13.53 -15.28
CA GLN A 17 43.40 -12.92 -14.26
C GLN A 17 43.26 -11.39 -14.24
N ARG A 18 43.04 -10.76 -15.40
CA ARG A 18 42.86 -9.30 -15.52
C ARG A 18 41.44 -8.84 -15.13
N ASN A 19 40.39 -9.60 -15.45
CA ASN A 19 38.99 -9.15 -15.35
C ASN A 19 38.11 -9.97 -14.40
N GLY A 20 38.58 -11.11 -13.89
CA GLY A 20 37.77 -12.03 -13.08
C GLY A 20 37.28 -11.42 -11.77
N LYS A 21 38.13 -10.63 -11.08
CA LYS A 21 37.73 -9.95 -9.84
C LYS A 21 36.55 -8.99 -10.03
N PRO A 22 36.60 -7.97 -10.92
CA PRO A 22 35.46 -7.07 -11.10
C PRO A 22 34.23 -7.78 -11.67
N LEU A 23 34.40 -8.82 -12.49
CA LEU A 23 33.27 -9.61 -13.02
C LEU A 23 32.54 -10.37 -11.90
N VAL A 24 33.28 -11.07 -11.04
CA VAL A 24 32.71 -11.78 -9.88
C VAL A 24 32.07 -10.80 -8.90
N THR A 25 32.74 -9.67 -8.60
CA THR A 25 32.16 -8.63 -7.74
C THR A 25 30.87 -8.07 -8.33
N GLY A 26 30.84 -7.77 -9.63
CA GLY A 26 29.64 -7.30 -10.33
C GLY A 26 28.51 -8.32 -10.29
N ALA A 27 28.82 -9.60 -10.51
CA ALA A 27 27.85 -10.68 -10.43
C ALA A 27 27.27 -10.82 -9.01
N LEU A 28 28.11 -10.76 -7.97
CA LEU A 28 27.65 -10.81 -6.58
C LEU A 28 26.76 -9.61 -6.24
N LEU A 29 27.13 -8.40 -6.67
CA LEU A 29 26.30 -7.21 -6.47
C LEU A 29 24.94 -7.34 -7.16
N ALA A 30 24.91 -7.84 -8.40
CA ALA A 30 23.67 -8.08 -9.12
C ALA A 30 22.77 -9.09 -8.39
N LEU A 31 23.34 -10.18 -7.84
CA LEU A 31 22.60 -11.17 -7.06
C LEU A 31 21.99 -10.55 -5.79
N VAL A 32 22.73 -9.71 -5.07
CA VAL A 32 22.21 -9.03 -3.87
C VAL A 32 21.05 -8.11 -4.22
N VAL A 33 21.15 -7.34 -5.31
CA VAL A 33 20.08 -6.45 -5.76
C VAL A 33 18.81 -7.24 -6.13
N VAL A 34 18.94 -8.31 -6.91
CA VAL A 34 17.81 -9.14 -7.32
C VAL A 34 17.15 -9.83 -6.12
N ALA A 35 17.95 -10.39 -5.21
CA ALA A 35 17.44 -11.02 -4.00
C ALA A 35 16.70 -10.01 -3.11
N GLY A 36 17.26 -8.82 -2.93
CA GLY A 36 16.63 -7.73 -2.18
C GLY A 36 15.27 -7.33 -2.79
N TRP A 37 15.21 -7.17 -4.11
CA TRP A 37 13.96 -6.86 -4.82
C TRP A 37 12.91 -7.95 -4.68
N GLN A 38 13.29 -9.23 -4.80
CA GLN A 38 12.37 -10.36 -4.63
C GLN A 38 11.83 -10.45 -3.20
N LEU A 39 12.70 -10.26 -2.19
CA LEU A 39 12.30 -10.24 -0.79
C LEU A 39 11.31 -9.11 -0.51
N TRP A 40 11.60 -7.91 -1.02
CA TRP A 40 10.70 -6.76 -0.90
C TRP A 40 9.34 -7.01 -1.57
N HIS A 41 9.34 -7.55 -2.79
CA HIS A 41 8.10 -7.85 -3.51
C HIS A 41 7.26 -8.91 -2.79
N LYS A 42 7.90 -9.96 -2.26
CA LYS A 42 7.23 -10.99 -1.45
C LYS A 42 6.64 -10.39 -0.17
N TYR A 43 7.38 -9.52 0.50
CA TYR A 43 6.89 -8.80 1.69
C TYR A 43 5.64 -7.97 1.35
N GLN A 44 5.68 -7.16 0.30
CA GLN A 44 4.52 -6.36 -0.15
C GLN A 44 3.31 -7.24 -0.50
N SER A 45 3.53 -8.37 -1.18
CA SER A 45 2.46 -9.34 -1.51
C SER A 45 1.84 -9.94 -0.25
N ASN A 46 2.65 -10.39 0.70
CA ASN A 46 2.16 -10.94 1.97
C ASN A 46 1.40 -9.88 2.79
N GLN A 47 1.88 -8.64 2.79
CA GLN A 47 1.22 -7.52 3.43
C GLN A 47 -0.18 -7.29 2.85
N SER A 48 -0.30 -7.30 1.52
CA SER A 48 -1.59 -7.15 0.85
C SER A 48 -2.55 -8.30 1.15
N GLN A 49 -2.06 -9.54 1.26
CA GLN A 49 -2.87 -10.71 1.59
C GLN A 49 -3.37 -10.67 3.04
N GLY A 50 -2.51 -10.33 4.00
CA GLY A 50 -2.91 -10.15 5.40
C GLY A 50 -3.96 -9.03 5.54
N ALA A 51 -3.73 -7.91 4.86
CA ALA A 51 -4.67 -6.79 4.84
C ALA A 51 -6.01 -7.18 4.21
N SER A 52 -6.03 -7.95 3.12
CA SER A 52 -7.28 -8.39 2.50
C SER A 52 -8.11 -9.27 3.43
N MET A 53 -7.48 -10.13 4.22
CA MET A 53 -8.18 -10.98 5.21
C MET A 53 -8.82 -10.16 6.32
N LEU A 54 -8.12 -9.15 6.86
CA LEU A 54 -8.71 -8.24 7.85
C LEU A 54 -9.83 -7.39 7.24
N TYR A 55 -9.66 -6.94 6.00
CA TYR A 55 -10.70 -6.19 5.29
C TYR A 55 -11.94 -7.03 5.03
N GLN A 56 -11.79 -8.31 4.69
CA GLN A 56 -12.93 -9.22 4.56
C GLN A 56 -13.69 -9.35 5.88
N GLN A 57 -12.99 -9.51 7.01
CA GLN A 57 -13.63 -9.52 8.34
C GLN A 57 -14.33 -8.18 8.65
N LEU A 58 -13.75 -7.06 8.20
CA LEU A 58 -14.37 -5.74 8.38
C LEU A 58 -15.68 -5.64 7.59
N LEU A 59 -15.70 -6.14 6.36
CA LEU A 59 -16.93 -6.23 5.57
C LEU A 59 -17.97 -7.12 6.25
N GLU A 60 -17.60 -8.29 6.77
CA GLU A 60 -18.50 -9.19 7.50
C GLU A 60 -19.06 -8.53 8.77
N ALA A 61 -18.25 -7.75 9.49
CA ALA A 61 -18.67 -7.01 10.68
C ALA A 61 -19.56 -5.80 10.36
N THR A 62 -19.48 -5.28 9.14
CA THR A 62 -20.21 -4.08 8.71
C THR A 62 -21.49 -4.40 7.94
N LEU A 63 -21.45 -5.43 7.10
CA LEU A 63 -22.52 -5.84 6.19
C LEU A 63 -23.32 -6.99 6.81
N THR A 64 -23.96 -6.71 7.95
CA THR A 64 -24.78 -7.69 8.65
C THR A 64 -26.19 -7.76 8.03
N PRO A 65 -26.87 -8.92 8.06
CA PRO A 65 -28.21 -9.08 7.49
C PRO A 65 -29.29 -8.17 8.12
N ASP A 66 -29.08 -7.75 9.37
CA ASP A 66 -29.94 -6.87 10.14
C ASP A 66 -29.58 -5.37 9.98
N GLY A 67 -28.53 -5.05 9.21
CA GLY A 67 -28.11 -3.69 8.90
C GLY A 67 -27.49 -2.92 10.08
N GLN A 68 -27.18 -3.60 11.18
CA GLN A 68 -26.56 -3.03 12.37
C GLN A 68 -25.10 -3.52 12.50
N PRO A 69 -24.11 -2.71 12.12
CA PRO A 69 -22.71 -3.10 12.21
C PRO A 69 -22.26 -3.22 13.67
N ASP A 70 -21.39 -4.19 13.96
CA ASP A 70 -20.68 -4.23 15.24
C ASP A 70 -19.61 -3.13 15.25
N VAL A 71 -20.00 -1.95 15.73
CA VAL A 71 -19.17 -0.73 15.74
C VAL A 71 -17.83 -0.96 16.44
N ALA A 72 -17.79 -1.75 17.51
CA ALA A 72 -16.56 -2.03 18.24
C ALA A 72 -15.61 -2.92 17.40
N ARG A 73 -16.17 -3.95 16.76
CA ARG A 73 -15.41 -4.84 15.87
C ARG A 73 -14.90 -4.11 14.63
N VAL A 74 -15.72 -3.24 14.03
CA VAL A 74 -15.33 -2.40 12.89
C VAL A 74 -14.18 -1.47 13.27
N ALA A 75 -14.26 -0.81 14.44
CA ALA A 75 -13.19 0.07 14.91
C ALA A 75 -11.87 -0.69 15.17
N ASP A 76 -11.93 -1.88 15.79
CA ASP A 76 -10.76 -2.73 16.01
C ASP A 76 -10.09 -3.16 14.69
N LEU A 77 -10.88 -3.69 13.75
CA LEU A 77 -10.39 -4.16 12.46
C LEU A 77 -9.82 -3.02 11.60
N ALA A 78 -10.48 -1.86 11.59
CA ALA A 78 -9.97 -0.70 10.89
C ALA A 78 -8.67 -0.16 11.52
N SER A 79 -8.58 -0.16 12.85
CA SER A 79 -7.35 0.22 13.57
C SER A 79 -6.20 -0.72 13.25
N LYS A 80 -6.43 -2.04 13.22
CA LYS A 80 -5.44 -3.03 12.80
C LYS A 80 -4.99 -2.83 11.36
N LEU A 81 -5.94 -2.61 10.44
CA LEU A 81 -5.62 -2.27 9.05
C LEU A 81 -4.74 -1.02 8.94
N LYS A 82 -5.06 0.03 9.71
CA LYS A 82 -4.30 1.29 9.73
C LYS A 82 -2.90 1.11 10.33
N ASN A 83 -2.78 0.42 11.46
CA ASN A 83 -1.52 0.32 12.21
C ASN A 83 -0.57 -0.74 11.62
N GLU A 84 -1.12 -1.88 11.22
CA GLU A 84 -0.32 -3.00 10.72
C GLU A 84 -0.16 -2.95 9.21
N TYR A 85 -1.14 -2.42 8.46
CA TYR A 85 -1.19 -2.51 6.99
C TYR A 85 -1.29 -1.14 6.28
N ALA A 86 -0.84 -0.05 6.91
CA ALA A 86 -0.87 1.32 6.38
C ALA A 86 -0.39 1.47 4.92
N GLY A 87 0.56 0.64 4.47
CA GLY A 87 1.08 0.66 3.10
C GLY A 87 0.18 0.01 2.04
N THR A 88 -1.03 -0.43 2.40
CA THR A 88 -1.96 -1.14 1.51
C THR A 88 -3.21 -0.31 1.22
N ALA A 89 -3.82 -0.52 0.04
CA ALA A 89 -5.10 0.11 -0.29
C ALA A 89 -6.23 -0.30 0.68
N TYR A 90 -6.15 -1.51 1.25
CA TYR A 90 -7.11 -2.02 2.25
C TYR A 90 -7.14 -1.17 3.52
N ALA A 91 -6.01 -0.59 3.95
CA ALA A 91 -5.99 0.35 5.06
C ALA A 91 -6.82 1.60 4.77
N GLN A 92 -6.76 2.12 3.54
CA GLN A 92 -7.57 3.27 3.13
C GLN A 92 -9.04 2.91 2.97
N PHE A 93 -9.38 1.70 2.50
CA PHE A 93 -10.76 1.21 2.53
C PHE A 93 -11.30 1.12 3.96
N GLY A 94 -10.51 0.63 4.91
CA GLY A 94 -10.84 0.68 6.33
C GLY A 94 -11.07 2.10 6.83
N GLY A 95 -10.21 3.05 6.46
CA GLY A 95 -10.37 4.48 6.79
C GLY A 95 -11.67 5.08 6.26
N LEU A 96 -12.12 4.70 5.05
CA LEU A 96 -13.42 5.12 4.53
C LEU A 96 -14.59 4.61 5.38
N PHE A 97 -14.50 3.40 5.94
CA PHE A 97 -15.50 2.85 6.86
C PHE A 97 -15.50 3.57 8.19
N VAL A 98 -14.32 3.86 8.76
CA VAL A 98 -14.20 4.66 9.99
C VAL A 98 -14.82 6.03 9.80
N ALA A 99 -14.54 6.70 8.68
CA ALA A 99 -15.16 7.97 8.36
C ALA A 99 -16.69 7.88 8.27
N LYS A 100 -17.22 6.83 7.62
CA LYS A 100 -18.67 6.59 7.57
C LYS A 100 -19.27 6.40 8.96
N VAL A 101 -18.69 5.55 9.79
CA VAL A 101 -19.15 5.31 11.16
C VAL A 101 -19.09 6.60 11.99
N ALA A 102 -18.06 7.42 11.82
CA ALA A 102 -17.95 8.72 12.47
C ALA A 102 -19.09 9.66 12.05
N VAL A 103 -19.41 9.74 10.75
CA VAL A 103 -20.58 10.50 10.25
C VAL A 103 -21.88 9.98 10.86
N ASP A 104 -22.12 8.67 10.84
CA ASP A 104 -23.34 8.04 11.36
C ASP A 104 -23.52 8.31 12.88
N ASN A 105 -22.41 8.55 13.60
CA ASN A 105 -22.40 8.91 15.02
C ASN A 105 -22.31 10.43 15.28
N GLY A 106 -22.44 11.28 14.25
CA GLY A 106 -22.37 12.74 14.39
C GLY A 106 -20.98 13.32 14.65
N LYS A 107 -19.92 12.50 14.57
CA LYS A 107 -18.52 12.90 14.78
C LYS A 107 -17.90 13.40 13.48
N LEU A 108 -18.40 14.54 13.00
CA LEU A 108 -18.00 15.06 11.68
C LEU A 108 -16.51 15.44 11.60
N ASP A 109 -15.91 15.94 12.69
CA ASP A 109 -14.47 16.29 12.70
C ASP A 109 -13.56 15.06 12.56
N ASP A 110 -13.93 13.96 13.21
CA ASP A 110 -13.22 12.68 13.08
C ASP A 110 -13.33 12.15 11.64
N ALA A 111 -14.52 12.22 11.05
CA ALA A 111 -14.76 11.81 9.67
C ALA A 111 -13.92 12.64 8.68
N ALA A 112 -13.89 13.96 8.84
CA ALA A 112 -13.10 14.85 8.01
C ALA A 112 -11.60 14.54 8.10
N THR A 113 -11.11 14.25 9.31
CA THR A 113 -9.71 13.90 9.55
C THR A 113 -9.32 12.61 8.82
N GLU A 114 -10.12 11.54 8.95
CA GLU A 114 -9.83 10.27 8.27
C GLU A 114 -9.91 10.39 6.75
N LEU A 115 -10.90 11.13 6.22
CA LEU A 115 -11.03 11.34 4.77
C LEU A 115 -9.87 12.18 4.22
N LYS A 116 -9.42 13.19 4.97
CA LYS A 116 -8.28 14.03 4.56
C LYS A 116 -6.99 13.23 4.41
N ILE A 117 -6.72 12.28 5.31
CA ILE A 117 -5.55 11.39 5.21
C ILE A 117 -5.53 10.66 3.85
N ILE A 118 -6.71 10.18 3.40
CA ILE A 118 -6.85 9.47 2.13
C ILE A 118 -6.70 10.43 0.94
N VAL A 119 -7.31 11.62 1.00
CA VAL A 119 -7.17 12.65 -0.05
C VAL A 119 -5.72 13.09 -0.22
N ASP A 120 -4.98 13.25 0.87
CA ASP A 120 -3.60 13.76 0.85
C ASP A 120 -2.62 12.73 0.26
N LYS A 121 -2.87 11.41 0.44
CA LYS A 121 -2.03 10.32 -0.08
C LYS A 121 -2.85 9.11 -0.53
N PRO A 122 -3.60 9.21 -1.63
CA PRO A 122 -4.51 8.14 -2.04
C PRO A 122 -3.75 6.95 -2.62
N ALA A 123 -4.23 5.73 -2.35
CA ALA A 123 -3.65 4.51 -2.90
C ALA A 123 -3.83 4.41 -4.43
N ASN A 124 -4.85 5.07 -4.97
CA ASN A 124 -5.07 5.26 -6.40
C ASN A 124 -6.00 6.46 -6.63
N SER A 125 -6.06 6.96 -7.87
CA SER A 125 -6.86 8.15 -8.22
C SER A 125 -8.33 7.97 -7.85
N THR A 126 -8.95 6.85 -8.21
CA THR A 126 -10.36 6.56 -7.91
C THR A 126 -10.68 6.67 -6.42
N LEU A 127 -9.81 6.12 -5.57
CA LEU A 127 -9.99 6.18 -4.12
C LEU A 127 -9.84 7.61 -3.59
N GLY A 128 -8.90 8.37 -4.16
CA GLY A 128 -8.75 9.79 -3.88
C GLY A 128 -10.00 10.60 -4.23
N GLU A 129 -10.61 10.35 -5.40
CA GLU A 129 -11.85 11.02 -5.81
C GLU A 129 -13.03 10.69 -4.87
N VAL A 130 -13.19 9.41 -4.52
CA VAL A 130 -14.23 8.99 -3.57
C VAL A 130 -14.05 9.66 -2.21
N ALA A 131 -12.82 9.70 -1.69
CA ALA A 131 -12.53 10.35 -0.41
C ALA A 131 -12.76 11.87 -0.50
N ARG A 132 -12.39 12.51 -1.61
CA ARG A 132 -12.55 13.95 -1.84
C ARG A 132 -14.03 14.36 -1.84
N GLN A 133 -14.87 13.63 -2.58
CA GLN A 133 -16.31 13.89 -2.61
C GLN A 133 -16.96 13.70 -1.24
N ARG A 134 -16.59 12.63 -0.53
CA ARG A 134 -17.08 12.39 0.84
C ARG A 134 -16.60 13.47 1.81
N LEU A 135 -15.36 13.94 1.68
CA LEU A 135 -14.82 15.02 2.50
C LEU A 135 -15.59 16.32 2.26
N ALA A 136 -15.90 16.64 1.01
CA ALA A 136 -16.74 17.79 0.67
C ALA A 136 -18.12 17.70 1.32
N GLN A 137 -18.77 16.53 1.29
CA GLN A 137 -20.06 16.31 1.96
C GLN A 137 -19.96 16.50 3.48
N VAL A 138 -18.90 15.98 4.12
CA VAL A 138 -18.66 16.16 5.55
C VAL A 138 -18.43 17.64 5.89
N LEU A 139 -17.58 18.35 5.12
CA LEU A 139 -17.33 19.77 5.32
C LEU A 139 -18.60 20.62 5.16
N ALA A 140 -19.44 20.30 4.18
CA ALA A 140 -20.74 20.95 4.01
C ALA A 140 -21.65 20.70 5.23
N ALA A 141 -21.70 19.46 5.75
CA ALA A 141 -22.44 19.14 6.96
C ALA A 141 -21.90 19.85 8.23
N GLN A 142 -20.62 20.20 8.24
CA GLN A 142 -20.00 21.04 9.27
C GLN A 142 -20.25 22.55 9.09
N GLY A 143 -20.96 22.96 8.04
CA GLY A 143 -21.16 24.37 7.68
C GLY A 143 -19.97 25.03 6.97
N LYS A 144 -18.91 24.28 6.64
CA LYS A 144 -17.72 24.76 5.92
C LYS A 144 -17.93 24.65 4.40
N VAL A 145 -18.97 25.29 3.89
CA VAL A 145 -19.42 25.14 2.49
C VAL A 145 -18.35 25.61 1.49
N ASP A 146 -17.65 26.71 1.77
CA ASP A 146 -16.61 27.21 0.87
C ASP A 146 -15.43 26.23 0.73
N ASP A 147 -15.05 25.57 1.82
CA ASP A 147 -13.99 24.56 1.80
C ASP A 147 -14.46 23.27 1.11
N ALA A 148 -15.74 22.93 1.22
CA ALA A 148 -16.34 21.82 0.48
C ALA A 148 -16.31 22.07 -1.04
N LEU A 149 -16.65 23.28 -1.49
CA LEU A 149 -16.65 23.64 -2.91
C LEU A 149 -15.25 23.60 -3.52
N LYS A 150 -14.22 24.11 -2.82
CA LYS A 150 -12.83 24.05 -3.28
C LYS A 150 -12.32 22.62 -3.52
N LEU A 151 -12.91 21.62 -2.87
CA LEU A 151 -12.57 20.21 -3.11
C LEU A 151 -13.23 19.65 -4.37
N LEU A 152 -14.20 20.33 -4.97
CA LEU A 152 -14.95 19.84 -6.14
C LEU A 152 -14.62 20.61 -7.43
N GLU A 153 -13.75 21.62 -7.33
CA GLU A 153 -13.15 22.37 -8.45
C GLU A 153 -11.96 21.62 -9.05
#